data_AF-A0AA52FEF9-F1
#
_entry.id   AF-A0AA52FEF9-F1
#
_cell.length_a   1.000
_cell.length_b   1.000
_cell.length_c   1.000
_cell.angle_alpha   90.00
_cell.angle_beta   90.00
_cell.angle_gamma   90.00
#
_symmetry.space_group_name_H-M   'P 1'
#
loop_
_entity.id
_entity.type
_entity.pdbx_description
1 polymer ?
#
loop_
_entity_poly.entity_id
_entity_poly.type
_entity_poly.pdbx_seq_one_letter_code
_entity_poly.pdbx_strand_id
1 'polypeptide(L)'
;MNPPPPATSGASEAVTPQALRKQYEAGATVDELVTASGLSYGTVLNRLHDAGTVMRTSWQTRRMRQNPPARRRLAAHLRTLYEQHGATLTELAAAAGETRRGARRLLIEAGGTLRTTQQTLRMRAAARAAERYKVALSLRARYEAGATVPNLAREYSYSIATVYRLLHQAGTRMRPQHHHGPACDTTKRP
;
A
#
# COMPACT_ATOMS: atom_id res chain seq x y z
N MET A 1 61.15 -42.57 17.69
CA MET A 1 59.85 -42.04 18.15
C MET A 1 59.94 -40.53 18.18
N ASN A 2 59.50 -39.85 17.11
CA ASN A 2 59.35 -38.40 17.11
C ASN A 2 57.86 -38.09 16.88
N PRO A 3 57.26 -37.15 17.63
CA PRO A 3 55.84 -36.85 17.54
C PRO A 3 55.54 -36.17 16.20
N PRO A 4 54.37 -36.44 15.59
CA PRO A 4 53.92 -35.67 14.43
C PRO A 4 53.62 -34.21 14.83
N PRO A 5 53.79 -33.26 13.89
CA PRO A 5 53.59 -31.83 14.14
C PRO A 5 52.12 -31.50 14.43
N PRO A 6 51.83 -30.38 15.12
CA PRO A 6 50.48 -30.04 15.53
C PRO A 6 49.61 -29.67 14.32
N ALA A 7 48.38 -30.17 14.34
CA ALA A 7 47.34 -29.85 13.37
C ALA A 7 47.03 -28.34 13.41
N THR A 8 47.57 -27.59 12.45
CA THR A 8 46.96 -26.32 12.06
C THR A 8 45.75 -26.63 11.19
N SER A 9 44.57 -26.48 11.78
CA SER A 9 43.44 -25.72 11.22
C SER A 9 42.13 -26.10 11.92
N GLY A 10 42.12 -26.00 13.25
CA GLY A 10 40.91 -25.58 13.95
C GLY A 10 40.67 -24.10 13.65
N ALA A 11 39.89 -23.79 12.61
CA ALA A 11 39.26 -22.48 12.39
C ALA A 11 38.27 -22.47 11.21
N SER A 12 37.50 -23.55 11.00
CA SER A 12 36.25 -23.47 10.22
C SER A 12 35.20 -24.44 10.77
N GLU A 13 35.22 -24.68 12.08
CA GLU A 13 34.03 -25.09 12.83
C GLU A 13 33.00 -23.97 12.66
N ALA A 14 32.03 -24.14 11.76
CA ALA A 14 30.69 -23.55 11.90
C ALA A 14 29.74 -23.84 10.72
N VAL A 15 30.23 -24.14 9.52
CA VAL A 15 29.34 -24.28 8.34
C VAL A 15 29.50 -25.65 7.68
N THR A 16 28.71 -26.61 8.17
CA THR A 16 28.68 -27.98 7.65
C THR A 16 28.03 -28.02 6.26
N PRO A 17 28.45 -28.93 5.36
CA PRO A 17 27.82 -29.11 4.04
C PRO A 17 26.30 -29.36 4.13
N GLN A 18 25.86 -30.09 5.14
CA GLN A 18 24.44 -30.36 5.40
C GLN A 18 23.67 -29.11 5.85
N ALA A 19 24.29 -28.20 6.61
CA ALA A 19 23.68 -26.93 6.98
C ALA A 19 23.51 -26.00 5.78
N LEU A 20 24.51 -25.92 4.88
CA LEU A 20 24.41 -25.19 3.62
C LEU A 20 23.32 -25.78 2.73
N ARG A 21 23.25 -27.11 2.64
CA ARG A 21 22.19 -27.81 1.91
C ARG A 21 20.80 -27.49 2.46
N LYS A 22 20.61 -27.52 3.79
CA LYS A 22 19.33 -27.18 4.43
C LYS A 22 18.91 -25.73 4.15
N GLN A 23 19.85 -24.79 4.20
CA GLN A 23 19.58 -23.38 3.89
C GLN A 23 19.32 -23.16 2.40
N TYR A 24 20.10 -23.83 1.53
CA TYR A 24 19.86 -23.86 0.10
C TYR A 24 18.44 -24.37 -0.14
N GLU A 25 18.10 -25.58 0.32
CA GLU A 25 16.79 -26.23 0.20
C GLU A 25 15.63 -25.37 0.74
N ALA A 26 15.84 -24.61 1.83
CA ALA A 26 14.87 -23.65 2.37
C ALA A 26 14.64 -22.42 1.47
N GLY A 27 15.51 -22.19 0.48
CA GLY A 27 15.33 -21.20 -0.58
C GLY A 27 16.43 -20.17 -0.73
N ALA A 28 17.50 -20.28 0.06
CA ALA A 28 18.65 -19.40 -0.08
C ALA A 28 19.35 -19.62 -1.43
N THR A 29 19.81 -18.54 -2.05
CA THR A 29 20.60 -18.60 -3.29
C THR A 29 22.07 -18.85 -3.01
N VAL A 30 22.83 -19.31 -4.00
CA VAL A 30 24.27 -19.58 -3.82
C VAL A 30 25.00 -18.30 -3.38
N ASP A 31 24.63 -17.14 -3.94
CA ASP A 31 25.20 -15.84 -3.54
C ASP A 31 24.84 -15.46 -2.09
N GLU A 32 23.61 -15.74 -1.65
CA GLU A 32 23.17 -15.52 -0.26
C GLU A 32 23.90 -16.45 0.71
N LEU A 33 24.17 -17.70 0.32
CA LEU A 33 24.94 -18.67 1.12
C LEU A 33 26.42 -18.30 1.20
N VAL A 34 27.01 -17.79 0.12
CA VAL A 34 28.38 -17.26 0.09
C VAL A 34 28.52 -16.08 1.04
N THR A 35 27.57 -15.14 0.97
CA THR A 35 27.56 -13.96 1.84
C THR A 35 27.37 -14.33 3.31
N ALA A 36 26.51 -15.30 3.61
CA ALA A 36 26.21 -15.75 4.98
C ALA A 36 27.31 -16.63 5.60
N SER A 37 28.08 -17.36 4.78
CA SER A 37 29.10 -18.30 5.26
C SER A 37 30.53 -17.75 5.20
N GLY A 38 30.78 -16.66 4.46
CA GLY A 38 32.13 -16.10 4.25
C GLY A 38 33.06 -16.98 3.41
N LEU A 39 32.54 -18.08 2.86
CA LEU A 39 33.28 -19.01 2.00
C LEU A 39 33.31 -18.51 0.57
N SER A 40 34.33 -18.90 -0.20
CA SER A 40 34.37 -18.58 -1.62
C SER A 40 33.20 -19.24 -2.37
N TYR A 41 32.74 -18.61 -3.46
CA TYR A 41 31.64 -19.13 -4.29
C TYR A 41 31.87 -20.56 -4.76
N GLY A 42 33.09 -20.87 -5.22
CA GLY A 42 33.46 -22.24 -5.60
C GLY A 42 33.46 -23.22 -4.43
N THR A 43 33.87 -22.79 -3.23
CA THR A 43 33.83 -23.62 -2.02
C THR A 43 32.41 -23.95 -1.59
N VAL A 44 31.47 -23.00 -1.69
CA VAL A 44 30.04 -23.23 -1.40
C VAL A 44 29.44 -24.23 -2.39
N LEU A 45 29.73 -24.07 -3.69
CA LEU A 45 29.26 -25.02 -4.70
C LEU A 45 29.83 -26.42 -4.48
N ASN A 46 31.13 -26.54 -4.22
CA ASN A 46 31.76 -27.83 -3.94
C ASN A 46 31.15 -28.49 -2.70
N ARG A 47 30.94 -27.75 -1.60
CA ARG A 47 30.28 -28.28 -0.40
C ARG A 47 28.82 -28.67 -0.65
N LEU A 48 28.08 -27.92 -1.47
CA LEU A 48 26.73 -28.30 -1.86
C LEU A 48 26.74 -29.57 -2.74
N HIS A 49 27.71 -29.72 -3.64
CA HIS A 49 27.88 -30.94 -4.43
C HIS A 49 28.29 -32.14 -3.56
N ASP A 50 29.20 -31.96 -2.60
CA ASP A 50 29.62 -32.99 -1.63
C ASP A 50 28.44 -33.43 -0.75
N ALA A 51 27.52 -32.52 -0.44
CA ALA A 51 26.27 -32.82 0.26
C ALA A 51 25.20 -33.46 -0.66
N GLY A 52 25.52 -33.74 -1.93
CA GLY A 52 24.62 -34.34 -2.92
C GLY A 52 23.51 -33.41 -3.39
N THR A 53 23.69 -32.10 -3.31
CA THR A 53 22.66 -31.11 -3.65
C THR A 53 22.62 -30.89 -5.16
N VAL A 54 21.46 -31.09 -5.78
CA VAL A 54 21.25 -30.76 -7.20
C VAL A 54 21.08 -29.25 -7.34
N MET A 55 21.89 -28.62 -8.19
CA MET A 55 21.85 -27.17 -8.39
C MET A 55 20.56 -26.73 -9.08
N ARG A 56 19.97 -25.66 -8.55
CA ARG A 56 18.79 -25.02 -9.12
C ARG A 56 19.16 -24.22 -10.35
N THR A 57 18.28 -24.22 -11.33
CA THR A 57 18.40 -23.36 -12.49
C THR A 57 18.12 -21.89 -12.13
N SER A 58 18.67 -20.97 -12.92
CA SER A 58 18.46 -19.53 -12.78
C SER A 58 16.97 -19.13 -12.74
N TRP A 59 16.11 -19.87 -13.45
CA TRP A 59 14.65 -19.71 -13.44
C TRP A 59 13.99 -20.20 -12.15
N GLN A 60 14.43 -21.34 -11.59
CA GLN A 60 13.94 -21.87 -10.30
C GLN A 60 14.26 -20.89 -9.16
N THR A 61 15.45 -20.31 -9.19
CA THR A 61 15.89 -19.24 -8.27
C THR A 61 15.06 -17.96 -8.40
N ARG A 62 14.70 -17.56 -9.63
CA ARG A 62 13.84 -16.39 -9.90
C ARG A 62 12.40 -16.57 -9.38
N ARG A 63 11.93 -17.82 -9.31
CA ARG A 63 10.59 -18.22 -8.87
C ARG A 63 10.44 -18.29 -7.35
N MET A 64 11.48 -18.68 -6.62
CA MET A 64 11.50 -18.60 -5.14
C MET A 64 11.58 -17.14 -4.64
N ARG A 65 12.26 -16.28 -5.41
CA ARG A 65 12.39 -14.83 -5.14
C ARG A 65 11.08 -14.01 -5.25
N GLN A 66 9.97 -14.57 -5.75
CA GLN A 66 8.66 -13.91 -5.69
C GLN A 66 7.99 -13.97 -4.30
N ASN A 67 8.71 -14.43 -3.27
CA ASN A 67 8.43 -14.21 -1.84
C ASN A 67 6.98 -14.54 -1.42
N PRO A 68 6.63 -15.83 -1.30
CA PRO A 68 5.25 -16.30 -1.07
C PRO A 68 4.52 -15.65 0.12
N PRO A 69 5.14 -15.46 1.31
CA PRO A 69 4.43 -14.85 2.44
C PRO A 69 4.22 -13.34 2.24
N ALA A 70 5.17 -12.62 1.65
CA ALA A 70 5.02 -11.19 1.36
C ALA A 70 3.99 -10.95 0.25
N ARG A 71 3.96 -11.81 -0.77
CA ARG A 71 2.95 -11.78 -1.83
C ARG A 71 1.54 -12.01 -1.27
N ARG A 72 1.38 -12.95 -0.34
CA ARG A 72 0.09 -13.19 0.35
C ARG A 72 -0.35 -12.00 1.19
N ARG A 73 0.58 -11.37 1.93
CA ARG A 73 0.28 -10.14 2.70
C ARG A 73 -0.12 -8.98 1.80
N LEU A 74 0.60 -8.77 0.69
CA LEU A 74 0.28 -7.77 -0.31
C LEU A 74 -1.09 -8.04 -0.95
N ALA A 75 -1.35 -9.28 -1.36
CA ALA A 75 -2.64 -9.70 -1.92
C ALA A 75 -3.80 -9.45 -0.93
N ALA A 76 -3.62 -9.80 0.35
CA ALA A 76 -4.59 -9.51 1.40
C ALA A 76 -4.81 -8.00 1.60
N HIS A 77 -3.73 -7.21 1.60
CA HIS A 77 -3.81 -5.75 1.71
C HIS A 77 -4.52 -5.10 0.51
N LEU A 78 -4.25 -5.57 -0.72
CA LEU A 78 -4.95 -5.09 -1.91
C LEU A 78 -6.43 -5.46 -1.87
N ARG A 79 -6.77 -6.61 -1.29
CA ARG A 79 -8.17 -7.00 -1.06
C ARG A 79 -8.87 -6.08 -0.06
N THR A 80 -8.24 -5.73 1.06
CA THR A 80 -8.84 -4.78 2.02
C THR A 80 -9.03 -3.40 1.40
N LEU A 81 -8.03 -2.87 0.68
CA LEU A 81 -8.14 -1.62 -0.06
C LEU A 81 -9.27 -1.66 -1.09
N TYR A 82 -9.38 -2.78 -1.80
CA TYR A 82 -10.45 -2.98 -2.75
C TYR A 82 -11.79 -2.98 -2.02
N GLU A 83 -12.06 -3.99 -1.18
CA GLU A 83 -13.36 -4.26 -0.55
C GLU A 83 -13.83 -3.13 0.38
N GLN A 84 -12.97 -2.68 1.29
CA GLN A 84 -13.34 -1.72 2.35
C GLN A 84 -13.22 -0.27 1.88
N HIS A 85 -12.18 0.07 1.12
CA HIS A 85 -11.92 1.45 0.71
C HIS A 85 -12.41 1.79 -0.70
N GLY A 86 -12.93 0.81 -1.44
CA GLY A 86 -13.47 1.05 -2.77
C GLY A 86 -12.40 1.31 -3.84
N ALA A 87 -11.15 0.92 -3.58
CA ALA A 87 -10.03 1.18 -4.49
C ALA A 87 -10.24 0.55 -5.87
N THR A 88 -9.75 1.20 -6.93
CA THR A 88 -9.83 0.67 -8.30
C THR A 88 -8.61 -0.15 -8.70
N LEU A 89 -8.74 -0.97 -9.75
CA LEU A 89 -7.61 -1.78 -10.24
C LEU A 89 -6.38 -0.95 -10.65
N THR A 90 -6.55 0.31 -11.05
CA THR A 90 -5.46 1.23 -11.33
C THR A 90 -4.79 1.74 -10.06
N GLU A 91 -5.58 2.04 -9.02
CA GLU A 91 -5.06 2.42 -7.70
C GLU A 91 -4.35 1.23 -7.02
N LEU A 92 -4.90 0.02 -7.16
CA LEU A 92 -4.26 -1.22 -6.69
C LEU A 92 -2.95 -1.52 -7.44
N ALA A 93 -2.91 -1.27 -8.75
CA ALA A 93 -1.70 -1.40 -9.55
C ALA A 93 -0.61 -0.43 -9.07
N ALA A 94 -0.97 0.83 -8.82
CA ALA A 94 -0.07 1.81 -8.24
C ALA A 94 0.41 1.40 -6.84
N ALA A 95 -0.48 0.93 -5.96
CA ALA A 95 -0.15 0.49 -4.61
C ALA A 95 0.75 -0.75 -4.58
N ALA A 96 0.63 -1.63 -5.57
CA ALA A 96 1.42 -2.85 -5.68
C ALA A 96 2.72 -2.67 -6.48
N GLY A 97 2.94 -1.51 -7.11
CA GLY A 97 4.05 -1.31 -8.06
C GLY A 97 3.97 -2.25 -9.27
N GLU A 98 2.77 -2.71 -9.61
CA GLU A 98 2.52 -3.78 -10.56
C GLU A 98 1.66 -3.29 -11.73
N THR A 99 1.63 -4.07 -12.80
CA THR A 99 0.69 -3.78 -13.90
C THR A 99 -0.75 -3.99 -13.43
N ARG A 100 -1.72 -3.36 -14.12
CA ARG A 100 -3.16 -3.61 -13.88
C ARG A 100 -3.52 -5.10 -13.94
N ARG A 101 -2.83 -5.86 -14.80
CA ARG A 101 -2.97 -7.32 -14.92
C ARG A 101 -2.39 -8.05 -13.69
N GLY A 102 -1.26 -7.58 -13.17
CA GLY A 102 -0.64 -8.07 -11.94
C GLY A 102 -1.52 -7.83 -10.70
N ALA A 103 -2.04 -6.61 -10.53
CA ALA A 103 -2.96 -6.27 -9.45
C ALA A 103 -4.27 -7.09 -9.50
N ARG A 104 -4.84 -7.29 -10.70
CA ARG A 104 -5.99 -8.19 -10.89
C ARG A 104 -5.66 -9.61 -10.43
N ARG A 105 -4.48 -10.12 -10.78
CA ARG A 105 -4.05 -11.47 -10.40
C ARG A 105 -3.89 -11.59 -8.88
N LEU A 106 -3.26 -10.60 -8.23
CA LEU A 106 -3.12 -10.55 -6.77
C LEU A 106 -4.46 -10.50 -6.04
N LEU A 107 -5.45 -9.77 -6.57
CA LEU A 107 -6.79 -9.71 -6.00
C LEU A 107 -7.49 -11.08 -6.03
N ILE A 108 -7.39 -11.78 -7.17
CA ILE A 108 -7.94 -13.13 -7.34
C ILE A 108 -7.20 -14.12 -6.43
N GLU A 109 -5.86 -14.01 -6.32
CA GLU A 109 -5.05 -14.83 -5.40
C GLU A 109 -5.43 -14.62 -3.92
N ALA A 110 -5.95 -13.44 -3.55
CA ALA A 110 -6.50 -13.16 -2.22
C ALA A 110 -7.95 -13.62 -2.02
N GLY A 111 -8.59 -14.22 -3.04
CA GLY A 111 -10.00 -14.63 -3.02
C GLY A 111 -10.99 -13.49 -3.25
N GLY A 112 -10.55 -12.33 -3.76
CA GLY A 112 -11.43 -11.20 -4.07
C GLY A 112 -12.17 -11.38 -5.40
N THR A 113 -13.40 -10.88 -5.47
CA THR A 113 -14.20 -10.84 -6.71
C THR A 113 -14.09 -9.48 -7.39
N LEU A 114 -14.15 -9.47 -8.72
CA LEU A 114 -14.17 -8.22 -9.47
C LEU A 114 -15.55 -7.56 -9.39
N ARG A 115 -15.55 -6.25 -9.23
CA ARG A 115 -16.75 -5.43 -9.19
C ARG A 115 -17.14 -5.09 -10.61
N THR A 116 -18.44 -4.92 -10.79
CA THR A 116 -18.93 -4.32 -12.03
C THR A 116 -18.60 -2.82 -12.06
N THR A 117 -18.59 -2.26 -13.26
CA THR A 117 -18.43 -0.82 -13.46
C THR A 117 -19.51 -0.04 -12.72
N GLN A 118 -20.75 -0.53 -12.72
CA GLN A 118 -21.88 0.10 -12.00
C GLN A 118 -21.68 0.09 -10.49
N GLN A 119 -21.21 -1.02 -9.90
CA GLN A 119 -20.90 -1.09 -8.47
C GLN A 119 -19.82 -0.07 -8.10
N THR A 120 -18.77 0.05 -8.92
CA THR A 120 -17.68 1.02 -8.71
C THR A 120 -18.19 2.46 -8.76
N LEU A 121 -19.06 2.79 -9.73
CA LEU A 121 -19.67 4.12 -9.83
C LEU A 121 -20.54 4.46 -8.63
N ARG A 122 -21.38 3.53 -8.16
CA ARG A 122 -22.22 3.72 -6.96
C ARG A 122 -21.38 3.99 -5.72
N MET A 123 -20.33 3.21 -5.49
CA MET A 123 -19.43 3.40 -4.35
C MET A 123 -18.72 4.77 -4.40
N ARG A 124 -18.23 5.19 -5.57
CA ARG A 124 -17.60 6.50 -5.72
C ARG A 124 -18.57 7.65 -5.52
N ALA A 125 -19.80 7.52 -6.00
CA ALA A 125 -20.85 8.49 -5.76
C ALA A 125 -21.16 8.61 -4.26
N ALA A 126 -21.27 7.48 -3.56
CA ALA A 126 -21.47 7.43 -2.12
C ALA A 126 -20.31 8.06 -1.34
N ALA A 127 -19.05 7.73 -1.68
CA ALA A 127 -17.87 8.30 -1.05
C ALA A 127 -17.81 9.84 -1.25
N ARG A 128 -18.05 10.32 -2.48
CA ARG A 128 -18.13 11.76 -2.75
C ARG A 128 -19.27 12.44 -2.00
N ALA A 129 -20.41 11.78 -1.85
CA ALA A 129 -21.53 12.29 -1.06
C ALA A 129 -21.17 12.39 0.43
N ALA A 130 -20.46 11.39 0.98
CA ALA A 130 -19.98 11.41 2.35
C ALA A 130 -18.97 12.54 2.59
N GLU A 131 -18.01 12.74 1.70
CA GLU A 131 -17.05 13.87 1.80
C GLU A 131 -17.76 15.22 1.72
N ARG A 132 -18.70 15.38 0.78
CA ARG A 132 -19.53 16.60 0.70
C ARG A 132 -20.33 16.83 1.98
N TYR A 133 -20.85 15.77 2.59
CA TYR A 133 -21.59 15.87 3.84
C TYR A 133 -20.70 16.30 5.01
N LYS A 134 -19.46 15.82 5.10
CA LYS A 134 -18.48 16.30 6.10
C LYS A 134 -18.21 17.80 5.95
N VAL A 135 -18.03 18.27 4.71
CA VAL A 135 -17.86 19.71 4.42
C VAL A 135 -19.13 20.48 4.79
N ALA A 136 -20.31 19.94 4.49
CA ALA A 136 -21.57 20.57 4.87
C ALA A 136 -21.70 20.72 6.39
N LEU A 137 -21.29 19.72 7.17
CA LEU A 137 -21.28 19.79 8.64
C LEU A 137 -20.28 20.81 9.18
N SER A 138 -19.07 20.91 8.60
CA SER A 138 -18.09 21.90 9.04
C SER A 138 -18.55 23.33 8.73
N LEU A 139 -19.16 23.56 7.57
CA LEU A 139 -19.80 24.84 7.22
C LEU A 139 -20.95 25.16 8.18
N ARG A 140 -21.78 24.18 8.52
CA ARG A 140 -22.87 24.35 9.49
C ARG A 140 -22.34 24.80 10.85
N ALA A 141 -21.30 24.15 11.38
CA ALA A 141 -20.72 24.51 12.66
C ALA A 141 -20.20 25.96 12.67
N ARG A 142 -19.56 26.41 11.58
CA ARG A 142 -19.10 27.80 11.42
C ARG A 142 -20.26 28.79 11.31
N TYR A 143 -21.30 28.43 10.55
CA TYR A 143 -22.50 29.24 10.40
C TYR A 143 -23.26 29.40 11.74
N GLU A 144 -23.42 28.32 12.48
CA GLU A 144 -24.01 28.32 13.82
C GLU A 144 -23.18 29.17 14.80
N ALA A 145 -21.84 29.12 14.70
CA ALA A 145 -20.92 29.99 15.44
C ALA A 145 -20.96 31.47 15.04
N GLY A 146 -21.72 31.86 14.01
CA GLY A 146 -21.94 33.26 13.64
C GLY A 146 -21.35 33.70 12.30
N ALA A 147 -20.63 32.83 11.58
CA ALA A 147 -20.11 33.17 10.26
C ALA A 147 -21.25 33.39 9.26
N THR A 148 -21.13 34.43 8.44
CA THR A 148 -22.11 34.74 7.38
C THR A 148 -21.84 33.92 6.13
N VAL A 149 -22.87 33.64 5.33
CA VAL A 149 -22.75 32.87 4.09
C VAL A 149 -21.74 33.50 3.11
N PRO A 150 -21.70 34.84 2.91
CA PRO A 150 -20.68 35.45 2.05
C PRO A 150 -19.24 35.30 2.56
N ASN A 151 -19.03 35.23 3.88
CA ASN A 151 -17.70 35.00 4.45
C ASN A 151 -17.28 33.54 4.26
N LEU A 152 -18.18 32.59 4.53
CA LEU A 152 -17.94 31.16 4.28
C LEU A 152 -17.64 30.88 2.80
N ALA A 153 -18.34 31.55 1.89
CA ALA A 153 -18.10 31.45 0.45
C ALA A 153 -16.67 31.88 0.08
N ARG A 154 -16.18 32.99 0.64
CA ARG A 154 -14.82 33.49 0.42
C ARG A 154 -13.76 32.58 1.05
N GLU A 155 -13.94 32.20 2.30
CA GLU A 155 -12.98 31.36 3.05
C GLU A 155 -12.77 29.99 2.40
N TYR A 156 -13.86 29.34 1.96
CA TYR A 156 -13.82 28.00 1.36
C TYR A 156 -13.76 28.04 -0.18
N SER A 157 -13.65 29.22 -0.79
CA SER A 157 -13.63 29.42 -2.25
C SER A 157 -14.81 28.76 -2.98
N TYR A 158 -16.00 28.83 -2.37
CA TYR A 158 -17.24 28.30 -2.95
C TYR A 158 -18.15 29.43 -3.41
N SER A 159 -19.01 29.13 -4.39
CA SER A 159 -20.10 30.05 -4.72
C SER A 159 -21.08 30.15 -3.53
N ILE A 160 -21.69 31.32 -3.35
CA ILE A 160 -22.73 31.55 -2.34
C ILE A 160 -23.85 30.50 -2.45
N ALA A 161 -24.30 30.20 -3.67
CA ALA A 161 -25.32 29.19 -3.93
C ALA A 161 -24.88 27.78 -3.51
N THR A 162 -23.60 27.44 -3.69
CA THR A 162 -23.03 26.17 -3.24
C THR A 162 -23.03 26.08 -1.72
N VAL A 163 -22.68 27.15 -1.01
CA VAL A 163 -22.72 27.20 0.46
C VAL A 163 -24.16 27.03 0.97
N TYR A 164 -25.14 27.74 0.39
CA TYR A 164 -26.55 27.53 0.75
C TYR A 164 -27.00 26.09 0.54
N ARG A 165 -26.65 25.47 -0.60
CA ARG A 165 -27.00 24.08 -0.90
C ARG A 165 -26.38 23.11 0.13
N LEU A 166 -25.12 23.32 0.51
CA LEU A 166 -24.45 22.50 1.51
C LEU A 166 -25.06 22.69 2.91
N LEU A 167 -25.38 23.92 3.30
CA LEU A 167 -26.04 24.20 4.58
C LEU A 167 -27.44 23.55 4.66
N HIS A 168 -28.21 23.60 3.58
CA HIS A 168 -29.48 22.87 3.48
C HIS A 168 -29.30 21.36 3.57
N GLN A 169 -28.28 20.81 2.90
CA GLN A 169 -27.95 19.39 2.96
C GLN A 169 -27.56 18.94 4.39
N ALA A 170 -26.97 19.83 5.19
CA ALA A 170 -26.67 19.59 6.61
C ALA A 170 -27.87 19.83 7.56
N GLY A 171 -29.05 20.14 7.02
CA GLY A 171 -30.26 20.42 7.80
C GLY A 171 -30.17 21.72 8.61
N THR A 172 -29.34 22.67 8.19
CA THR A 172 -29.15 23.93 8.92
C THR A 172 -30.41 24.77 8.86
N ARG A 173 -30.89 25.26 10.01
CA ARG A 173 -31.95 26.27 10.05
C ARG A 173 -31.38 27.61 9.61
N MET A 174 -31.87 28.10 8.48
CA MET A 174 -31.43 29.39 7.94
C MET A 174 -31.88 30.51 8.89
N ARG A 175 -31.00 31.49 9.08
CA ARG A 175 -31.33 32.69 9.86
C ARG A 175 -32.27 33.56 9.02
N PRO A 176 -33.16 34.34 9.63
CA PRO A 176 -33.99 35.29 8.90
C PRO A 176 -33.14 36.20 8.01
N GLN A 177 -33.69 36.58 6.86
CA GLN A 177 -32.97 37.22 5.75
C GLN A 177 -32.22 38.50 6.14
N HIS A 178 -32.66 39.16 7.22
CA HIS A 178 -32.11 40.38 7.80
C HIS A 178 -30.83 40.17 8.64
N HIS A 179 -30.42 38.91 8.87
CA HIS A 179 -29.22 38.55 9.65
C HIS A 179 -28.14 37.83 8.82
N HIS A 180 -28.23 37.82 7.50
CA HIS A 180 -27.19 37.21 6.64
C HIS A 180 -25.92 38.07 6.47
N GLY A 181 -25.85 39.20 7.17
CA GLY A 181 -24.78 40.19 7.03
C GLY A 181 -24.93 40.97 5.73
N PRO A 182 -24.55 42.27 5.71
CA PRO A 182 -24.70 43.08 4.52
C PRO A 182 -23.85 42.48 3.38
N ALA A 183 -24.40 42.49 2.17
CA ALA A 183 -23.59 42.41 0.98
C ALA A 183 -22.62 43.61 1.04
N CYS A 184 -21.33 43.34 1.26
CA CYS A 184 -20.30 44.35 1.11
C CYS A 184 -20.29 44.80 -0.36
N ASP A 185 -21.09 45.80 -0.70
CA ASP A 185 -20.80 46.68 -1.82
C ASP A 185 -19.51 47.42 -1.48
N THR A 186 -18.41 46.89 -2.01
CA THR A 186 -17.12 47.59 -2.07
C THR A 186 -16.77 47.81 -3.53
N THR A 187 -17.66 48.43 -4.28
CA THR A 187 -17.31 49.12 -5.52
C THR A 187 -16.72 50.48 -5.18
N LYS A 188 -15.49 50.46 -4.65
CA LYS A 188 -14.60 51.62 -4.74
C LYS A 188 -14.15 51.74 -6.20
N ARG A 189 -14.46 52.85 -6.84
CA ARG A 189 -13.92 53.24 -8.15
C ARG A 189 -13.99 54.75 -8.30
N PRO A 190 -13.10 55.32 -9.12
CA PRO A 190 -11.72 55.71 -8.81
C PRO A 190 -11.62 57.04 -8.05
#